data_AF-A0A965W3S8-F1
#
_entry.id   AF-A0A965W3S8-F1
#
_cell.length_a   1.000
_cell.length_b   1.000
_cell.length_c   1.000
_cell.angle_alpha   90.00
_cell.angle_beta   90.00
_cell.angle_gamma   90.00
#
_symmetry.space_group_name_H-M   'P 1'
#
loop_
_entity.id
_entity.type
_entity.pdbx_description
1 polymer ?
#
loop_
_entity_poly.entity_id
_entity_poly.type
_entity_poly.pdbx_seq_one_letter_code
_entity_poly.pdbx_strand_id
1 'polypeptide(L)'
;MANLVDLYIVYRILRKLTTPFEEWEAYKRKIIDIEGNIIKKSDDRLSAEDKYALTTLDVLILNLKKILSKLPFGKTKLASYGAALFLIKEEKNLTEDNLEQRFITYLNSQQLKEEISNVTGSGIAGTTGDPPVPSKVMMRRFANNDVFVVDTERYLKARLGKRKYLKYETYVGNDDVGNAIREFGRKYPKKPIILQDGKTGSMIFLRYGKKGMFREQFDLDLRGL
;
A
#
# COMPACT_ATOMS: atom_id res chain seq x y z
N MET A 1 21.83 -5.75 8.51
CA MET A 1 21.37 -7.12 8.23
C MET A 1 20.38 -7.06 7.07
N ALA A 2 20.43 -8.00 6.13
CA ALA A 2 19.40 -8.07 5.10
C ALA A 2 18.03 -8.31 5.77
N ASN A 3 17.03 -7.54 5.39
CA ASN A 3 15.66 -7.70 5.87
C ASN A 3 15.12 -9.04 5.34
N LEU A 4 14.72 -9.95 6.25
CA LEU A 4 14.25 -11.29 5.90
C LEU A 4 12.98 -11.25 5.03
N VAL A 5 12.14 -10.23 5.22
CA VAL A 5 10.96 -9.98 4.38
C VAL A 5 11.38 -9.70 2.94
N ASP A 6 12.33 -8.78 2.76
CA ASP A 6 12.82 -8.39 1.44
C ASP A 6 13.48 -9.59 0.73
N LEU A 7 14.27 -10.38 1.47
CA LEU A 7 14.88 -11.61 0.95
C LEU A 7 13.84 -12.63 0.49
N TYR A 8 12.79 -12.86 1.28
CA TYR A 8 11.71 -13.77 0.93
C TYR A 8 10.95 -13.28 -0.32
N ILE A 9 10.67 -11.98 -0.43
CA ILE A 9 10.01 -11.38 -1.59
C ILE A 9 10.87 -11.53 -2.85
N VAL A 10 12.16 -11.22 -2.77
CA VAL A 10 13.11 -11.37 -3.90
C VAL A 10 13.18 -12.82 -4.34
N TYR A 11 13.36 -13.75 -3.41
CA TYR A 11 13.35 -15.19 -3.69
C TYR A 11 12.06 -15.61 -4.40
N ARG A 12 10.90 -15.22 -3.86
CA ARG A 12 9.57 -15.54 -4.42
C ARG A 12 9.39 -15.01 -5.84
N ILE A 13 9.83 -13.78 -6.11
CA ILE A 13 9.76 -13.16 -7.44
C ILE A 13 10.63 -13.93 -8.43
N LEU A 14 11.91 -14.13 -8.10
CA LEU A 14 12.86 -14.81 -8.99
C LEU A 14 12.40 -16.24 -9.29
N ARG A 15 11.96 -16.97 -8.26
CA ARG A 15 11.40 -18.32 -8.41
C ARG A 15 10.21 -18.32 -9.36
N LYS A 16 9.19 -17.49 -9.13
CA LYS A 16 8.02 -17.47 -10.03
C LYS A 16 8.35 -17.04 -11.46
N LEU A 17 9.28 -16.11 -11.64
CA LEU A 17 9.73 -15.70 -12.98
C LEU A 17 10.36 -16.87 -13.75
N THR A 18 11.14 -17.71 -13.08
CA THR A 18 11.87 -18.82 -13.71
C THR A 18 11.04 -20.10 -13.80
N THR A 19 10.08 -20.33 -12.90
CA THR A 19 9.19 -21.49 -12.89
C THR A 19 8.14 -21.45 -14.02
N PRO A 20 7.98 -22.51 -14.84
CA PRO A 20 6.93 -22.63 -15.86
C PRO A 20 5.52 -22.42 -15.31
N PHE A 21 4.58 -21.95 -16.13
CA PHE A 21 3.21 -21.63 -15.65
C PHE A 21 2.46 -22.89 -15.20
N GLU A 22 2.78 -24.04 -15.78
CA GLU A 22 2.18 -25.35 -15.50
C GLU A 22 2.36 -25.79 -14.04
N GLU A 23 3.44 -25.33 -13.41
CA GLU A 23 3.74 -25.62 -12.01
C GLU A 23 3.02 -24.67 -11.03
N TRP A 24 2.45 -23.57 -11.52
CA TRP A 24 1.76 -22.60 -10.66
C TRP A 24 0.42 -23.16 -10.17
N GLU A 25 0.09 -22.91 -8.91
CA GLU A 25 -1.23 -23.24 -8.34
C GLU A 25 -2.39 -22.63 -9.13
N ALA A 26 -2.19 -21.42 -9.68
CA ALA A 26 -3.15 -20.78 -10.56
C ALA A 26 -3.47 -21.60 -11.83
N TYR A 27 -2.48 -22.28 -12.40
CA TYR A 27 -2.68 -23.13 -13.58
C TYR A 27 -3.40 -24.42 -13.21
N LYS A 28 -2.96 -25.09 -12.14
CA LYS A 28 -3.61 -26.31 -11.62
C LYS A 28 -5.10 -26.09 -11.30
N ARG A 29 -5.46 -24.88 -10.86
CA ARG A 29 -6.84 -24.45 -10.56
C ARG A 29 -7.61 -23.88 -11.76
N LYS A 30 -7.02 -23.91 -12.95
CA LYS A 30 -7.62 -23.36 -14.20
C LYS A 30 -7.98 -21.87 -14.09
N ILE A 31 -7.20 -21.10 -13.32
CA ILE A 31 -7.31 -19.64 -13.23
C ILE A 31 -6.53 -18.99 -14.36
N ILE A 32 -5.39 -19.57 -14.74
CA ILE A 32 -4.58 -19.17 -15.90
C ILE A 32 -4.44 -20.33 -16.88
N ASP A 33 -4.19 -20.03 -18.15
CA ASP A 33 -3.79 -21.02 -19.16
C ASP A 33 -2.27 -21.26 -19.17
N ILE A 34 -1.82 -22.10 -20.10
CA ILE A 34 -0.40 -22.47 -20.30
C ILE A 34 0.47 -21.29 -20.73
N GLU A 35 -0.13 -20.23 -21.30
CA GLU A 35 0.55 -19.02 -21.72
C GLU A 35 0.52 -17.91 -20.64
N GLY A 36 -0.14 -18.19 -19.51
CA GLY A 36 -0.36 -17.22 -18.44
C GLY A 36 -1.41 -16.17 -18.78
N ASN A 37 -2.38 -16.44 -19.65
CA ASN A 37 -3.58 -15.61 -19.78
C ASN A 37 -4.55 -15.94 -18.64
N ILE A 38 -5.15 -14.91 -18.03
CA ILE A 38 -6.09 -15.07 -16.93
C ILE A 38 -7.45 -15.47 -17.50
N ILE A 39 -7.90 -16.68 -17.19
CA ILE A 39 -9.20 -17.24 -17.60
C ILE A 39 -10.29 -16.84 -16.59
N LYS A 40 -9.99 -16.94 -15.29
CA LYS A 40 -10.91 -16.57 -14.20
C LYS A 40 -10.53 -15.21 -13.62
N LYS A 41 -11.41 -14.21 -13.75
CA LYS A 41 -11.17 -12.88 -13.19
C LYS A 41 -11.21 -12.94 -11.66
N SER A 42 -10.73 -11.88 -11.01
CA SER A 42 -10.68 -11.84 -9.54
C SER A 42 -12.06 -12.04 -8.92
N ASP A 43 -13.10 -11.48 -9.55
CA ASP A 43 -14.48 -11.52 -9.05
C ASP A 43 -15.10 -12.93 -9.15
N ASP A 44 -14.62 -13.74 -10.11
CA ASP A 44 -15.09 -15.10 -10.35
C ASP A 44 -14.40 -16.14 -9.42
N ARG A 45 -13.43 -15.70 -8.61
CA ARG A 45 -12.70 -16.57 -7.66
C ARG A 45 -13.40 -16.55 -6.31
N LEU A 46 -14.36 -17.46 -6.16
CA LEU A 46 -15.25 -17.48 -4.99
C LEU A 46 -14.58 -18.08 -3.74
N SER A 47 -13.76 -19.13 -3.90
CA SER A 47 -13.06 -19.78 -2.78
C SER A 47 -11.81 -18.99 -2.36
N ALA A 48 -11.49 -19.05 -1.06
CA ALA A 48 -10.30 -18.40 -0.50
C ALA A 48 -9.03 -18.91 -1.20
N GLU A 49 -8.96 -20.22 -1.43
CA GLU A 49 -7.82 -20.85 -2.07
C GLU A 49 -7.66 -20.42 -3.55
N ASP A 50 -8.76 -20.18 -4.27
CA ASP A 50 -8.71 -19.61 -5.61
C ASP A 50 -8.23 -18.15 -5.61
N LYS A 51 -8.57 -17.37 -4.57
CA LYS A 51 -8.06 -16.01 -4.39
C LYS A 51 -6.56 -16.02 -4.09
N TYR A 52 -6.09 -16.94 -3.25
CA TYR A 52 -4.66 -17.05 -2.89
C TYR A 52 -3.80 -17.67 -3.98
N ALA A 53 -4.37 -18.47 -4.88
CA ALA A 53 -3.64 -19.09 -5.98
C ALA A 53 -3.03 -18.09 -6.98
N LEU A 54 -3.62 -16.90 -7.11
CA LEU A 54 -3.10 -15.83 -7.95
C LEU A 54 -3.33 -14.46 -7.31
N THR A 55 -2.36 -14.05 -6.48
CA THR A 55 -2.35 -12.75 -5.79
C THR A 55 -1.97 -11.60 -6.72
N THR A 56 -2.11 -10.36 -6.26
CA THR A 56 -1.71 -9.15 -7.01
C THR A 56 -0.23 -9.17 -7.41
N LEU A 57 0.65 -9.63 -6.51
CA LEU A 57 2.08 -9.79 -6.81
C LEU A 57 2.29 -10.82 -7.92
N ASP A 58 1.55 -11.92 -7.89
CA ASP A 58 1.65 -12.98 -8.90
C ASP A 58 1.17 -12.47 -10.28
N VAL A 59 0.15 -11.63 -10.33
CA VAL A 59 -0.31 -10.97 -11.58
C VAL A 59 0.78 -10.05 -12.15
N LEU A 60 1.47 -9.30 -11.30
CA LEU A 60 2.61 -8.47 -11.73
C LEU A 60 3.73 -9.34 -12.31
N ILE A 61 4.10 -10.42 -11.61
CA ILE A 61 5.14 -11.35 -12.06
C ILE A 61 4.74 -12.02 -13.37
N LEU A 62 3.49 -12.44 -13.51
CA LEU A 62 2.92 -13.04 -14.72
C LEU A 62 3.02 -12.07 -15.90
N ASN A 63 2.62 -10.81 -15.72
CA ASN A 63 2.72 -9.79 -16.78
C ASN A 63 4.18 -9.54 -17.17
N LEU A 64 5.08 -9.44 -16.20
CA LEU A 64 6.51 -9.28 -16.45
C LEU A 64 7.07 -10.49 -17.23
N LYS A 65 6.75 -11.71 -16.80
CA LYS A 65 7.16 -12.94 -17.48
C LYS A 65 6.69 -12.97 -18.93
N LYS A 66 5.43 -12.58 -19.19
CA LYS A 66 4.87 -12.52 -20.55
C LYS A 66 5.57 -11.49 -21.42
N ILE A 67 5.88 -10.30 -20.88
CA ILE A 67 6.63 -9.28 -21.61
C ILE A 67 8.02 -9.81 -21.95
N LEU A 68 8.73 -10.41 -20.98
CA LEU A 68 10.05 -10.97 -21.19
C LEU A 68 10.01 -12.06 -22.28
N SER A 69 9.05 -12.97 -22.24
CA SER A 69 8.91 -14.03 -23.26
C SER A 69 8.68 -13.50 -24.68
N LYS A 70 8.11 -12.30 -24.83
CA LYS A 70 7.86 -11.65 -26.13
C LYS A 70 9.03 -10.82 -26.64
N LEU A 71 10.01 -10.49 -25.79
CA LEU A 71 11.16 -9.69 -26.18
C LEU A 71 12.25 -10.55 -26.84
N PRO A 72 12.96 -10.02 -27.86
CA PRO A 72 14.23 -10.62 -28.27
C PRO A 72 15.17 -10.64 -27.05
N PHE A 73 15.85 -11.76 -26.82
CA PHE A 73 16.68 -12.04 -25.62
C PHE A 73 15.92 -12.26 -24.29
N GLY A 74 14.60 -12.38 -24.33
CA GLY A 74 13.78 -12.70 -23.16
C GLY A 74 14.19 -13.94 -22.39
N LYS A 75 14.42 -15.04 -23.11
CA LYS A 75 14.86 -16.33 -22.55
C LYS A 75 16.23 -16.22 -21.87
N THR A 76 17.14 -15.44 -22.44
CA THR A 76 18.47 -15.18 -21.86
C THR A 76 18.36 -14.44 -20.53
N LYS A 77 17.47 -13.45 -20.42
CA LYS A 77 17.23 -12.74 -19.15
C LYS A 77 16.62 -13.66 -18.09
N LEU A 78 15.69 -14.53 -18.46
CA LEU A 78 15.14 -15.54 -17.54
C LEU A 78 16.23 -16.51 -17.06
N ALA A 79 17.16 -16.91 -17.93
CA ALA A 79 18.32 -17.71 -17.53
C ALA A 79 19.23 -16.94 -16.56
N SER A 80 19.48 -15.64 -16.79
CA SER A 80 20.22 -14.79 -15.84
C SER A 80 19.53 -14.70 -14.47
N TYR A 81 18.20 -14.62 -14.44
CA TYR A 81 17.43 -14.67 -13.19
C TYR A 81 17.47 -16.04 -12.52
N GLY A 82 17.49 -17.13 -13.30
CA GLY A 82 17.72 -18.49 -12.80
C GLY A 82 19.09 -18.63 -12.14
N ALA A 83 20.14 -18.09 -12.76
CA ALA A 83 21.47 -18.04 -12.17
C ALA A 83 21.51 -17.21 -10.89
N ALA A 84 20.86 -16.03 -10.86
CA ALA A 84 20.75 -15.22 -9.65
C ALA A 84 20.02 -15.96 -8.51
N LEU A 85 18.92 -16.65 -8.83
CA LEU A 85 18.20 -17.49 -7.87
C LEU A 85 19.09 -18.60 -7.32
N PHE A 86 19.86 -19.26 -8.19
CA PHE A 86 20.79 -20.31 -7.80
C PHE A 86 21.87 -19.78 -6.84
N LEU A 87 22.50 -18.64 -7.17
CA LEU A 87 23.50 -17.98 -6.33
C LEU A 87 22.94 -17.61 -4.94
N ILE A 88 21.72 -17.06 -4.88
CA ILE A 88 21.06 -16.73 -3.60
C ILE A 88 20.84 -18.00 -2.76
N LYS A 89 20.45 -19.11 -3.38
CA LYS A 89 20.24 -20.38 -2.68
C LYS A 89 21.55 -20.95 -2.13
N GLU A 90 22.63 -20.90 -2.91
CA GLU A 90 23.94 -21.38 -2.48
C GLU A 90 24.58 -20.50 -1.39
N GLU A 91 24.70 -19.19 -1.62
CA GLU A 91 25.41 -18.28 -0.71
C GLU A 91 24.81 -18.28 0.71
N LYS A 92 23.48 -18.42 0.80
CA LYS A 92 22.75 -18.34 2.07
C LYS A 92 22.40 -19.72 2.64
N ASN A 93 22.84 -20.82 2.02
CA ASN A 93 22.41 -22.19 2.33
C ASN A 93 20.88 -22.30 2.45
N LEU A 94 20.16 -21.61 1.55
CA LEU A 94 18.71 -21.54 1.59
C LEU A 94 18.12 -22.66 0.75
N THR A 95 17.53 -23.62 1.43
CA THR A 95 16.49 -24.46 0.86
C THR A 95 15.14 -23.75 0.98
N GLU A 96 14.22 -24.11 0.10
CA GLU A 96 12.85 -23.55 0.12
C GLU A 96 12.19 -23.74 1.49
N ASP A 97 12.22 -24.96 2.02
CA ASP A 97 11.61 -25.31 3.31
C ASP A 97 12.19 -24.49 4.47
N ASN A 98 13.51 -24.38 4.56
CA ASN A 98 14.20 -23.60 5.59
C ASN A 98 13.88 -22.09 5.49
N LEU A 99 13.79 -21.54 4.28
CA LEU A 99 13.45 -20.13 4.11
C LEU A 99 12.00 -19.85 4.52
N GLU A 100 11.06 -20.72 4.13
CA GLU A 100 9.65 -20.61 4.54
C GLU A 100 9.50 -20.74 6.05
N GLN A 101 10.15 -21.71 6.67
CA GLN A 101 10.17 -21.88 8.12
C GLN A 101 10.71 -20.62 8.81
N ARG A 102 11.86 -20.10 8.36
CA ARG A 102 12.43 -18.86 8.91
C ARG A 102 11.50 -17.67 8.76
N PHE A 103 10.80 -17.56 7.63
CA PHE A 103 9.83 -16.49 7.39
C PHE A 103 8.61 -16.63 8.30
N ILE A 104 8.07 -17.83 8.48
CA ILE A 104 6.98 -18.11 9.43
C ILE A 104 7.42 -17.79 10.86
N THR A 105 8.62 -18.23 11.27
CA THR A 105 9.19 -17.88 12.57
C THR A 105 9.30 -16.37 12.74
N TYR A 106 9.74 -15.65 11.70
CA TYR A 106 9.80 -14.20 11.71
C TYR A 106 8.42 -13.56 11.86
N LEU A 107 7.41 -13.98 11.10
CA LEU A 107 6.05 -13.48 11.21
C LEU A 107 5.48 -13.71 12.61
N ASN A 108 5.60 -14.94 13.13
CA ASN A 108 5.17 -15.28 14.48
C ASN A 108 5.92 -14.45 15.53
N SER A 109 7.21 -14.19 15.33
CA SER A 109 7.98 -13.35 16.24
C SER A 109 7.53 -11.89 16.24
N GLN A 110 7.05 -11.37 15.10
CA GLN A 110 6.47 -10.02 15.04
C GLN A 110 5.08 -9.99 15.68
N GLN A 111 4.25 -10.99 15.41
CA GLN A 111 2.93 -11.10 16.02
C GLN A 111 2.99 -11.25 17.54
N LEU A 112 3.94 -12.04 18.06
CA LEU A 112 4.23 -12.12 19.50
C LEU A 112 4.78 -10.81 20.07
N LYS A 113 5.59 -10.05 19.31
CA LYS A 113 6.00 -8.70 19.72
C LYS A 113 4.82 -7.74 19.79
N GLU A 114 3.88 -7.82 18.84
CA GLU A 114 2.65 -7.04 18.85
C GLU A 114 1.74 -7.43 20.03
N GLU A 115 1.62 -8.73 20.35
CA GLU A 115 0.86 -9.23 21.51
C GLU A 115 1.50 -8.85 22.86
N ILE A 116 2.82 -8.94 23.01
CA ILE A 116 3.53 -8.50 24.22
C ILE A 116 3.46 -6.97 24.36
N SER A 117 3.56 -6.23 23.26
CA SER A 117 3.40 -4.76 23.27
C SER A 117 1.99 -4.30 23.66
N ASN A 118 0.98 -5.17 23.51
CA ASN A 118 -0.40 -4.91 23.91
C ASN A 118 -0.71 -5.35 25.36
N VAL A 119 0.15 -6.14 26.02
CA VAL A 119 -0.04 -6.65 27.40
C VAL A 119 0.81 -5.90 28.44
N THR A 120 1.87 -5.19 28.04
CA THR A 120 2.73 -4.47 29.01
C THR A 120 2.83 -2.98 28.69
N GLY A 121 2.09 -2.17 29.45
CA GLY A 121 2.56 -0.80 29.79
C GLY A 121 1.52 0.31 29.73
N SER A 122 0.63 0.36 30.72
CA SER A 122 0.17 1.64 31.26
C SER A 122 1.17 2.05 32.36
N GLY A 123 1.89 3.16 32.18
CA GLY A 123 2.87 3.66 33.16
C GLY A 123 3.81 4.73 32.59
N ILE A 124 3.62 5.98 33.03
CA ILE A 124 4.21 7.23 32.54
C ILE A 124 5.64 7.44 33.08
N ALA A 125 6.58 7.90 32.24
CA ALA A 125 7.70 8.77 32.67
C ALA A 125 8.34 9.46 31.45
N GLY A 126 8.40 10.79 31.48
CA GLY A 126 8.83 11.63 30.37
C GLY A 126 10.27 11.42 29.91
N THR A 127 10.45 11.45 28.59
CA THR A 127 11.70 11.87 27.97
C THR A 127 11.41 13.10 27.13
N THR A 128 12.09 14.17 27.51
CA THR A 128 12.04 15.52 26.96
C THR A 128 12.28 15.54 25.46
N GLY A 129 11.39 16.23 24.75
CA GLY A 129 11.55 16.56 23.34
C GLY A 129 10.19 16.79 22.71
N ASP A 130 9.60 17.96 22.93
CA ASP A 130 8.42 18.40 22.19
C ASP A 130 8.65 18.15 20.68
N PRO A 131 7.77 17.39 19.99
CA PRO A 131 7.81 17.33 18.55
C PRO A 131 7.56 18.74 18.02
N PRO A 132 8.36 19.23 17.05
CA PRO A 132 8.25 20.60 16.60
C PRO A 132 6.86 20.82 16.02
N VAL A 133 6.11 21.75 16.62
CA VAL A 133 4.86 22.23 16.04
C VAL A 133 5.21 22.83 14.67
N PRO A 134 4.68 22.32 13.55
CA PRO A 134 4.99 22.89 12.26
C PRO A 134 4.27 24.25 12.16
N SER A 135 5.00 25.32 12.49
CA SER A 135 4.57 26.72 12.36
C SER A 135 4.51 27.19 10.90
N LYS A 136 4.92 26.34 9.96
CA LYS A 136 4.94 26.64 8.53
C LYS A 136 4.15 25.58 7.80
N VAL A 137 3.18 26.01 6.99
CA VAL A 137 2.26 25.18 6.21
C VAL A 137 3.06 24.14 5.41
N MET A 138 3.14 22.90 5.91
CA MET A 138 3.77 21.80 5.18
C MET A 138 2.75 21.24 4.19
N MET A 139 2.96 21.55 2.91
CA MET A 139 2.24 20.90 1.82
C MET A 139 3.03 19.67 1.34
N ARG A 140 2.41 18.50 1.39
CA ARG A 140 2.87 17.29 0.71
C ARG A 140 2.03 17.05 -0.54
N ARG A 141 2.53 16.28 -1.50
CA ARG A 141 1.78 15.91 -2.70
C ARG A 141 1.41 14.43 -2.62
N PHE A 142 0.13 14.11 -2.76
CA PHE A 142 -0.38 12.74 -2.79
C PHE A 142 -1.38 12.58 -3.94
N ALA A 143 -1.19 11.55 -4.78
CA ALA A 143 -2.06 11.26 -5.92
C ALA A 143 -2.44 12.51 -6.75
N ASN A 144 -1.43 13.31 -7.11
CA ASN A 144 -1.57 14.57 -7.87
C ASN A 144 -2.36 15.70 -7.17
N ASN A 145 -2.61 15.59 -5.86
CA ASN A 145 -3.27 16.62 -5.05
C ASN A 145 -2.35 17.15 -3.93
N ASP A 146 -2.59 18.39 -3.54
CA ASP A 146 -1.88 19.05 -2.45
C ASP A 146 -2.52 18.66 -1.10
N VAL A 147 -1.68 18.27 -0.13
CA VAL A 147 -2.07 17.76 1.20
C VAL A 147 -1.48 18.66 2.26
N PHE A 148 -2.32 19.17 3.16
CA PHE A 148 -1.92 20.03 4.26
C PHE A 148 -1.65 19.20 5.51
N VAL A 149 -0.42 19.23 6.02
CA VAL A 149 -0.09 18.63 7.31
C VAL A 149 -0.58 19.55 8.42
N VAL A 150 -1.38 18.99 9.33
CA VAL A 150 -2.04 19.72 10.43
C VAL A 150 -1.86 19.00 11.77
N ASP A 151 -2.13 19.71 12.86
CA ASP A 151 -2.22 19.13 14.20
C ASP A 151 -3.41 18.18 14.34
N THR A 152 -3.30 17.28 15.31
CA THR A 152 -4.28 16.21 15.55
C THR A 152 -5.66 16.77 15.93
N GLU A 153 -5.75 17.90 16.63
CA GLU A 153 -7.05 18.48 16.99
C GLU A 153 -7.80 19.01 15.77
N ARG A 154 -7.10 19.76 14.90
CA ARG A 154 -7.64 20.23 13.62
C ARG A 154 -8.05 19.08 12.72
N TYR A 155 -7.24 18.02 12.66
CA TYR A 155 -7.57 16.80 11.94
C TYR A 155 -8.87 16.16 12.45
N LEU A 156 -8.99 15.94 13.77
CA LEU A 156 -10.16 15.31 14.36
C LEU A 156 -11.44 16.14 14.18
N LYS A 157 -11.36 17.47 14.25
CA LYS A 157 -12.50 18.37 13.96
C LYS A 157 -13.01 18.22 12.53
N ALA A 158 -12.10 17.95 11.58
CA ALA A 158 -12.41 17.79 10.17
C ALA A 158 -12.75 16.35 9.76
N ARG A 159 -12.78 15.38 10.70
CA ARG A 159 -12.89 13.94 10.41
C ARG A 159 -14.07 13.56 9.51
N LEU A 160 -15.21 14.24 9.66
CA LEU A 160 -16.42 13.99 8.86
C LEU A 160 -16.53 14.90 7.63
N GLY A 161 -15.43 15.59 7.28
CA GLY A 161 -15.42 16.64 6.28
C GLY A 161 -16.21 17.88 6.72
N LYS A 162 -16.13 18.92 5.88
CA LYS A 162 -16.87 20.15 6.10
C LYS A 162 -18.35 19.93 5.79
N ARG A 163 -19.22 20.12 6.80
CA ARG A 163 -20.68 20.11 6.60
C ARG A 163 -21.14 21.27 5.73
N LYS A 164 -22.31 21.09 5.08
CA LYS A 164 -22.99 22.14 4.32
C LYS A 164 -23.24 23.36 5.20
N TYR A 165 -23.07 24.55 4.64
CA TYR A 165 -23.25 25.87 5.29
C TYR A 165 -22.30 26.23 6.44
N LEU A 166 -21.66 25.27 7.13
CA LEU A 166 -20.66 25.61 8.14
C LEU A 166 -19.45 26.31 7.53
N LYS A 167 -18.77 27.16 8.31
CA LYS A 167 -17.60 27.92 7.90
C LYS A 167 -16.34 27.05 7.95
N TYR A 168 -15.34 27.33 7.12
CA TYR A 168 -14.08 26.56 7.13
C TYR A 168 -13.29 26.82 8.42
N GLU A 169 -13.38 28.03 8.94
CA GLU A 169 -12.80 28.52 10.19
C GLU A 169 -13.12 27.60 11.37
N THR A 170 -14.32 27.01 11.41
CA THR A 170 -14.74 26.05 12.46
C THR A 170 -13.87 24.79 12.49
N TYR A 171 -13.28 24.42 11.35
CA TYR A 171 -12.49 23.20 11.20
C TYR A 171 -10.99 23.51 11.24
N VAL A 172 -10.54 24.50 10.47
CA VAL A 172 -9.11 24.78 10.28
C VAL A 172 -8.59 25.96 11.12
N GLY A 173 -9.46 26.69 11.81
CA GLY A 173 -9.05 27.83 12.63
C GLY A 173 -8.77 29.11 11.84
N ASN A 174 -8.36 30.14 12.60
CA ASN A 174 -8.09 31.50 12.12
C ASN A 174 -6.60 31.89 12.17
N ASP A 175 -5.75 30.96 12.56
CA ASP A 175 -4.29 31.08 12.54
C ASP A 175 -3.74 31.01 11.10
N ASP A 176 -2.44 31.20 10.94
CA ASP A 176 -1.77 31.24 9.63
C ASP A 176 -1.99 29.96 8.82
N VAL A 177 -2.01 28.79 9.48
CA VAL A 177 -2.29 27.50 8.84
C VAL A 177 -3.73 27.45 8.33
N GLY A 178 -4.69 27.84 9.17
CA GLY A 178 -6.10 27.91 8.79
C GLY A 178 -6.36 28.92 7.68
N ASN A 179 -5.68 30.08 7.70
CA ASN A 179 -5.73 31.10 6.65
C ASN A 179 -5.24 30.52 5.31
N ALA A 180 -4.08 29.85 5.29
CA ALA A 180 -3.52 29.27 4.07
C ALA A 180 -4.42 28.19 3.44
N ILE A 181 -5.00 27.30 4.26
CA ILE A 181 -5.93 26.28 3.78
C ILE A 181 -7.19 26.93 3.17
N ARG A 182 -7.72 27.98 3.81
CA ARG A 182 -8.87 28.73 3.30
C ARG A 182 -8.57 29.48 2.02
N GLU A 183 -7.40 30.12 1.94
CA GLU A 183 -6.94 30.81 0.74
C GLU A 183 -6.79 29.84 -0.44
N PHE A 184 -6.17 28.69 -0.22
CA PHE A 184 -6.12 27.61 -1.21
C PHE A 184 -7.51 27.17 -1.66
N GLY A 185 -8.43 26.99 -0.71
CA GLY A 185 -9.81 26.61 -0.97
C GLY A 185 -10.59 27.63 -1.83
N ARG A 186 -10.29 28.93 -1.68
CA ARG A 186 -10.84 30.04 -2.46
C ARG A 186 -10.20 30.14 -3.85
N LYS A 187 -8.87 30.01 -3.93
CA LYS A 187 -8.10 30.06 -5.17
C LYS A 187 -8.40 28.87 -6.09
N TYR A 188 -8.60 27.68 -5.51
CA TYR A 188 -8.84 26.44 -6.25
C TYR A 188 -10.16 25.78 -5.82
N PRO A 189 -11.33 26.36 -6.15
CA PRO A 189 -12.63 25.88 -5.66
C PRO A 189 -13.03 24.49 -6.16
N LYS A 190 -12.39 23.99 -7.24
CA LYS A 190 -12.65 22.67 -7.82
C LYS A 190 -11.69 21.58 -7.30
N LYS A 191 -10.59 21.94 -6.65
CA LYS A 191 -9.61 20.98 -6.10
C LYS A 191 -10.05 20.46 -4.72
N PRO A 192 -9.69 19.21 -4.36
CA PRO A 192 -9.91 18.72 -3.01
C PRO A 192 -9.05 19.49 -2.00
N ILE A 193 -9.49 19.50 -0.74
CA ILE A 193 -8.69 19.96 0.40
C ILE A 193 -8.49 18.74 1.28
N ILE A 194 -7.25 18.26 1.35
CA ILE A 194 -6.86 17.05 2.09
C ILE A 194 -6.04 17.49 3.29
N LEU A 195 -6.40 17.00 4.48
CA LEU A 195 -5.66 17.22 5.71
C LEU A 195 -4.96 15.92 6.10
N GLN A 196 -3.68 16.00 6.47
CA GLN A 196 -2.91 14.90 7.02
C GLN A 196 -2.60 15.20 8.49
N ASP A 197 -2.91 14.26 9.38
CA ASP A 197 -2.47 14.34 10.77
C ASP A 197 -0.93 14.22 10.84
N GLY A 198 -0.28 15.21 11.44
CA GLY A 198 1.18 15.24 11.55
C GLY A 198 1.76 14.09 12.37
N LYS A 199 0.99 13.51 13.31
CA LYS A 199 1.43 12.41 14.17
C LYS A 199 1.25 11.03 13.53
N THR A 200 0.05 10.72 13.06
CA THR A 200 -0.26 9.38 12.52
C THR A 200 -0.03 9.26 11.01
N GLY A 201 0.05 10.39 10.30
CA GLY A 201 0.11 10.41 8.84
C GLY A 201 -1.23 10.09 8.15
N SER A 202 -2.29 9.86 8.92
CA SER A 202 -3.65 9.59 8.41
C SER A 202 -4.19 10.80 7.65
N MET A 203 -4.98 10.55 6.59
CA MET A 203 -5.50 11.61 5.70
C MET A 203 -7.02 11.62 5.66
N ILE A 204 -7.60 12.83 5.62
CA ILE A 204 -9.04 13.06 5.49
C ILE A 204 -9.34 14.15 4.46
N PHE A 205 -10.51 14.03 3.84
CA PHE A 205 -11.04 15.09 2.99
C PHE A 205 -11.82 16.10 3.82
N LEU A 206 -11.29 17.32 3.95
CA LEU A 206 -12.11 18.44 4.45
C LEU A 206 -13.13 18.87 3.38
N ARG A 207 -12.72 18.86 2.11
CA ARG A 207 -13.60 19.07 0.95
C ARG A 207 -13.19 18.14 -0.18
N TYR A 208 -14.17 17.46 -0.77
CA TYR A 208 -13.98 16.71 -2.02
C TYR A 208 -13.88 17.64 -3.24
N GLY A 209 -12.99 17.33 -4.17
CA GLY A 209 -12.87 18.05 -5.44
C GLY A 209 -14.09 17.83 -6.33
N LYS A 210 -14.34 18.75 -7.29
CA LYS A 210 -15.45 18.61 -8.25
C LYS A 210 -15.18 17.60 -9.36
N LYS A 211 -13.90 17.36 -9.68
CA LYS A 211 -13.41 16.33 -10.61
C LYS A 211 -12.23 15.61 -9.96
N GLY A 212 -12.32 14.29 -9.88
CA GLY A 212 -11.27 13.43 -9.31
C GLY A 212 -11.80 12.03 -9.02
N MET A 213 -10.89 11.05 -9.07
CA MET A 213 -11.09 9.60 -8.88
C MET A 213 -12.02 9.24 -7.69
N PHE A 214 -12.02 10.06 -6.62
CA PHE A 214 -12.79 9.84 -5.40
C PHE A 214 -14.28 10.25 -5.45
N ARG A 215 -14.74 10.93 -6.50
CA ARG A 215 -16.19 11.22 -6.70
C ARG A 215 -16.88 10.16 -7.53
N GLU A 216 -16.19 9.62 -8.54
CA GLU A 216 -16.77 8.63 -9.44
C GLU A 216 -17.16 7.35 -8.69
N GLN A 217 -16.36 6.91 -7.70
CA GLN A 217 -16.69 5.76 -6.85
C GLN A 217 -17.92 6.00 -5.95
N PHE A 218 -18.03 7.17 -5.34
CA PHE A 218 -19.13 7.45 -4.40
C PHE A 218 -20.48 7.72 -5.11
N ASP A 219 -20.46 8.36 -6.28
CA ASP A 219 -21.67 8.60 -7.09
C ASP A 219 -22.14 7.32 -7.81
N LEU A 220 -21.25 6.34 -8.06
CA LEU A 220 -21.61 5.01 -8.56
C LEU A 220 -22.31 4.17 -7.47
N ASP A 221 -21.82 4.22 -6.23
CA ASP A 221 -22.40 3.47 -5.11
C ASP A 221 -23.78 3.99 -4.68
N LEU A 222 -24.06 5.28 -4.87
CA LEU A 222 -25.35 5.90 -4.52
C LEU A 222 -26.44 5.77 -5.61
N ARG A 223 -26.07 5.45 -6.85
CA ARG A 223 -27.04 5.25 -7.96
C ARG A 223 -27.46 3.79 -8.14
N GLY A 224 -26.89 2.89 -7.34
CA GLY A 224 -27.24 1.46 -7.29
C GLY A 224 -28.18 1.07 -6.15
N LEU A 225 -28.78 2.05 -5.46
CA LEU A 225 -29.84 1.87 -4.46
C LEU A 225 -31.15 2.50 -4.94
#